data_AF-A0A956EHA9-F1
#
_entry.id   AF-A0A956EHA9-F1
#
_cell.length_a   1.000
_cell.length_b   1.000
_cell.length_c   1.000
_cell.angle_alpha   90.00
_cell.angle_beta   90.00
_cell.angle_gamma   90.00
#
_symmetry.space_group_name_H-M   'P 1'
#
loop_
_entity.id
_entity.type
_entity.pdbx_description
1 polymer ?
#
loop_
_entity_poly.entity_id
_entity_poly.type
_entity_poly.pdbx_seq_one_letter_code
_entity_poly.pdbx_strand_id
1 'polypeptide(L)'
;MPETRRNHNEYAAKVVCGVVKEKGPLNLGLYFTAVNVHNPSTVEAVFCVKLAIARPGAGGSISGYHKFALKPDQALEIDCEMIRKIAGGLDFVKGFVVIKCKTELDVVAVYTAGSLETGHVATMHSERVPVRVLAAPMPDC
;
A
#
# COMPACT_ATOMS: atom_id res chain seq x y z
N MET A 1 -5.52 -35.23 8.07
CA MET A 1 -4.29 -34.73 7.41
C MET A 1 -4.12 -33.29 7.85
N PRO A 2 -2.97 -32.87 8.43
CA PRO A 2 -2.79 -31.47 8.78
C PRO A 2 -2.55 -30.69 7.48
N GLU A 3 -3.34 -29.65 7.23
CA GLU A 3 -3.08 -28.73 6.13
C GLU A 3 -1.68 -28.14 6.29
N THR A 4 -0.79 -28.46 5.35
CA THR A 4 0.53 -27.84 5.28
C THR A 4 0.31 -26.33 5.26
N ARG A 5 0.77 -25.61 6.30
CA ARG A 5 0.74 -24.14 6.34
C ARG A 5 1.44 -23.64 5.07
N ARG A 6 0.66 -23.22 4.06
CA ARG A 6 1.22 -22.63 2.85
C ARG A 6 1.65 -21.22 3.20
N ASN A 7 2.96 -20.99 3.21
CA ASN A 7 3.50 -19.65 3.43
C ASN A 7 2.99 -18.69 2.34
N HIS A 8 2.91 -17.40 2.67
CA HIS A 8 2.68 -16.34 1.70
C HIS A 8 3.63 -15.17 1.94
N ASN A 9 3.84 -14.39 0.89
CA ASN A 9 4.61 -13.16 0.90
C ASN A 9 3.71 -12.00 1.32
N GLU A 10 4.22 -11.13 2.18
CA GLU A 10 3.56 -9.90 2.58
C GLU A 10 4.48 -8.69 2.34
N TYR A 11 3.93 -7.63 1.78
CA TYR A 11 4.59 -6.34 1.60
C TYR A 11 3.76 -5.27 2.31
N ALA A 12 4.38 -4.44 3.14
CA ALA A 12 3.70 -3.38 3.88
C ALA A 12 4.30 -2.03 3.50
N ALA A 13 3.72 -1.39 2.50
CA ALA A 13 4.15 -0.07 2.03
C ALA A 13 3.56 1.01 2.93
N LYS A 14 4.38 1.95 3.43
CA LYS A 14 3.86 3.14 4.10
C LYS A 14 2.99 3.92 3.12
N VAL A 15 1.91 4.53 3.59
CA VAL A 15 1.13 5.49 2.78
C VAL A 15 0.83 6.76 3.54
N VAL A 16 0.84 7.88 2.82
CA VAL A 16 0.36 9.20 3.25
C VAL A 16 -0.26 9.86 2.01
N CYS A 17 -1.57 10.09 2.07
CA CYS A 17 -2.36 10.61 0.95
C CYS A 17 -3.30 11.70 1.44
N GLY A 18 -3.24 12.87 0.81
CA GLY A 18 -4.18 13.96 1.04
C GLY A 18 -3.53 15.25 1.51
N VAL A 19 -4.37 16.17 1.97
CA VAL A 19 -3.99 17.54 2.34
C VAL A 19 -3.88 17.65 3.86
N VAL A 20 -2.76 18.18 4.34
CA VAL A 20 -2.58 18.54 5.75
C VAL A 20 -2.59 20.06 5.87
N LYS A 21 -3.62 20.61 6.52
CA LYS A 21 -3.81 22.06 6.71
C LYS A 21 -3.48 22.56 8.11
N GLU A 22 -3.28 21.63 9.05
CA GLU A 22 -2.98 21.94 10.45
C GLU A 22 -1.72 21.19 10.89
N LYS A 23 -0.94 21.79 11.79
CA LYS A 23 0.28 21.14 12.31
C LYS A 23 -0.09 19.91 13.15
N GLY A 24 0.63 18.83 12.92
CA GLY A 24 0.54 17.62 13.71
C GLY A 24 1.79 16.77 13.54
N PRO A 25 1.68 15.43 13.42
CA PRO A 25 2.83 14.57 13.16
C PRO A 25 3.43 14.74 11.76
N LEU A 26 2.77 15.49 10.88
CA LEU A 26 3.25 15.91 9.56
C LEU A 26 3.16 17.44 9.47
N ASN A 27 4.02 18.02 8.64
CA ASN A 27 3.94 19.44 8.29
C ASN A 27 2.73 19.71 7.39
N LEU A 28 2.42 20.99 7.20
CA LEU A 28 1.39 21.41 6.24
C LEU A 28 1.88 21.10 4.82
N GLY A 29 1.00 20.59 3.97
CA GLY A 29 1.37 20.22 2.61
C GLY A 29 0.38 19.30 1.93
N LEU A 30 0.64 19.06 0.64
CA LEU A 30 0.01 18.02 -0.15
C LEU A 30 0.90 16.78 -0.11
N TYR A 31 0.33 15.61 0.21
CA TYR A 31 1.07 14.36 0.29
C TYR A 31 0.49 13.34 -0.67
N PHE A 32 1.35 12.73 -1.47
CA PHE A 32 0.97 11.66 -2.39
C PHE A 32 1.88 10.45 -2.23
N THR A 33 1.27 9.28 -2.39
CA THR A 33 1.92 7.99 -2.42
C THR A 33 1.47 7.27 -3.69
N ALA A 34 2.42 6.67 -4.40
CA ALA A 34 2.17 5.70 -5.47
C ALA A 34 2.96 4.42 -5.15
N VAL A 35 2.29 3.27 -5.12
CA VAL A 35 2.93 1.96 -4.91
C VAL A 35 2.83 1.15 -6.17
N ASN A 36 3.96 0.95 -6.84
CA ASN A 36 4.06 0.09 -8.00
C ASN A 36 4.25 -1.36 -7.56
N VAL A 37 3.41 -2.24 -8.09
CA VAL A 37 3.41 -3.67 -7.86
C VAL A 37 3.64 -4.33 -9.21
N HIS A 38 4.79 -4.96 -9.37
CA HIS A 38 5.17 -5.65 -10.59
C HIS A 38 5.22 -7.17 -10.35
N ASN A 39 4.73 -7.93 -11.32
CA ASN A 39 4.84 -9.39 -11.34
C ASN A 39 6.04 -9.81 -12.19
N PRO A 40 7.23 -10.04 -11.59
CA PRO A 40 8.42 -10.47 -12.34
C PRO A 40 8.35 -11.94 -12.76
N SER A 41 7.28 -12.66 -12.39
CA SER A 41 7.15 -14.08 -12.68
C SER A 41 6.69 -14.34 -14.11
N THR A 42 6.97 -15.55 -14.61
CA THR A 42 6.44 -16.06 -15.88
C THR A 42 5.03 -16.61 -15.76
N VAL A 43 4.41 -16.55 -14.58
CA VAL A 43 3.02 -16.98 -14.34
C VAL A 43 2.18 -15.84 -13.75
N GLU A 44 0.85 -15.95 -13.86
CA GLU A 44 -0.07 -14.97 -13.26
C GLU A 44 0.08 -14.94 -11.73
N ALA A 45 0.13 -13.72 -11.18
CA ALA A 45 0.13 -13.47 -9.75
C ALA A 45 -1.23 -12.95 -9.30
N VAL A 46 -1.90 -13.70 -8.43
CA VAL A 46 -3.13 -13.28 -7.74
C VAL A 46 -2.78 -12.85 -6.32
N PHE A 47 -3.18 -11.65 -5.93
CA PHE A 47 -2.84 -11.06 -4.64
C PHE A 47 -4.00 -10.30 -4.00
N CYS A 48 -3.94 -10.20 -2.67
CA CYS A 48 -4.89 -9.47 -1.87
C CYS A 48 -4.26 -8.19 -1.32
N VAL A 49 -5.01 -7.09 -1.35
CA VAL A 49 -4.61 -5.80 -0.80
C VAL A 49 -5.58 -5.37 0.28
N LYS A 50 -5.08 -4.87 1.40
CA LYS A 50 -5.88 -4.15 2.40
C LYS A 50 -5.17 -2.89 2.88
N LEU A 51 -5.93 -1.98 3.48
CA LEU A 51 -5.40 -0.83 4.20
C LEU A 51 -5.41 -1.09 5.70
N ALA A 52 -4.30 -0.80 6.36
CA ALA A 52 -4.21 -0.65 7.80
C ALA A 52 -4.02 0.84 8.11
N ILE A 53 -5.11 1.53 8.47
CA ILE A 53 -5.12 2.97 8.73
C ILE A 53 -4.52 3.21 10.13
N ALA A 54 -3.64 4.20 10.25
CA ALA A 54 -2.94 4.50 11.49
C ALA A 54 -3.50 5.76 12.17
N ARG A 55 -3.67 5.71 13.49
CA ARG A 55 -4.06 6.86 14.33
C ARG A 55 -2.97 7.15 15.37
N PRO A 56 -2.79 8.40 15.81
CA PRO A 56 -1.91 8.70 16.94
C PRO A 56 -2.40 8.00 18.22
N GLY A 57 -1.52 7.26 18.89
CA GLY A 57 -1.80 6.68 20.22
C GLY A 57 -2.77 5.49 20.27
N ALA A 58 -3.35 5.06 19.14
CA ALA A 58 -4.29 3.94 19.09
C ALA A 58 -4.25 3.21 17.74
N GLY A 59 -4.71 1.96 17.74
CA GLY A 59 -4.99 1.23 16.49
C GLY A 59 -6.07 1.94 15.68
N GLY A 60 -5.87 2.07 14.36
CA GLY A 60 -6.89 2.58 13.45
C GLY A 60 -7.70 1.46 12.79
N SER A 61 -8.58 1.85 11.86
CA SER A 61 -9.41 0.91 11.11
C SER A 61 -8.61 0.09 10.10
N ILE A 62 -9.12 -1.10 9.79
CA ILE A 62 -8.57 -1.99 8.76
C ILE A 62 -9.66 -2.17 7.70
N SER A 63 -9.33 -2.02 6.42
CA SER A 63 -10.27 -2.29 5.33
C SER A 63 -10.46 -3.79 5.12
N GLY A 64 -11.49 -4.16 4.34
CA GLY A 64 -11.56 -5.49 3.72
C GLY A 64 -10.39 -5.72 2.74
N TYR A 65 -10.19 -6.98 2.36
CA TYR A 65 -9.26 -7.33 1.29
C TYR A 65 -9.89 -7.09 -0.09
N HIS A 66 -9.07 -6.59 -1.01
CA HIS A 66 -9.39 -6.40 -2.41
C HIS A 66 -8.48 -7.31 -3.25
N LYS A 67 -9.08 -8.07 -4.16
CA LYS A 67 -8.36 -9.01 -5.03
C LYS A 67 -7.88 -8.33 -6.30
N PHE A 68 -6.64 -8.63 -6.68
CA PHE A 68 -6.05 -8.22 -7.95
C PHE A 68 -5.34 -9.40 -8.62
N ALA A 69 -5.13 -9.29 -9.92
CA ALA A 69 -4.36 -10.24 -10.70
C ALA A 69 -3.46 -9.49 -11.68
N LEU A 70 -2.22 -9.96 -11.82
CA LEU A 70 -1.25 -9.46 -12.80
C LEU A 70 -0.76 -10.64 -13.64
N LYS A 71 -0.89 -10.54 -14.96
CA LYS A 71 -0.25 -11.47 -15.89
C LYS A 71 1.28 -11.36 -15.77
N PRO A 72 2.04 -12.28 -16.38
CA PRO A 72 3.50 -12.16 -16.43
C PRO A 72 3.94 -10.78 -16.89
N ASP A 73 4.92 -10.20 -16.20
CA ASP A 73 5.54 -8.90 -16.49
C ASP A 73 4.59 -7.68 -16.40
N GLN A 74 3.35 -7.86 -15.95
CA GLN A 74 2.45 -6.73 -15.74
C GLN A 74 2.74 -6.01 -14.41
N ALA A 75 2.42 -4.72 -14.40
CA ALA A 75 2.43 -3.90 -13.19
C ALA A 75 1.08 -3.23 -12.95
N LEU A 76 0.80 -2.97 -11.67
CA LEU A 76 -0.33 -2.18 -11.18
C LEU A 76 0.23 -1.07 -10.29
N GLU A 77 -0.33 0.14 -10.42
CA GLU A 77 -0.11 1.21 -9.47
C GLU A 77 -1.27 1.27 -8.46
N ILE A 78 -0.92 1.33 -7.17
CA ILE A 78 -1.85 1.67 -6.08
C ILE A 78 -1.55 3.10 -5.66
N ASP A 79 -2.37 4.02 -6.14
CA ASP A 79 -2.21 5.46 -5.93
C ASP A 79 -3.13 6.00 -4.82
N CYS A 80 -3.05 7.31 -4.57
CA CYS A 80 -3.87 7.94 -3.55
C CYS A 80 -5.37 7.93 -3.86
N GLU A 81 -5.79 7.90 -5.12
CA GLU A 81 -7.21 7.80 -5.47
C GLU A 81 -7.77 6.44 -5.03
N MET A 82 -7.10 5.35 -5.41
CA MET A 82 -7.45 4.00 -4.99
C MET A 82 -7.38 3.86 -3.47
N ILE A 83 -6.33 4.38 -2.82
CA ILE A 83 -6.19 4.32 -1.36
C ILE A 83 -7.36 5.02 -0.66
N ARG A 84 -7.75 6.22 -1.09
CA ARG A 84 -8.90 6.92 -0.49
C ARG A 84 -10.21 6.17 -0.72
N LYS A 85 -10.40 5.58 -1.92
CA LYS A 85 -11.58 4.77 -2.22
C LYS A 85 -11.69 3.56 -1.30
N ILE A 86 -10.60 2.80 -1.09
CA ILE A 86 -10.56 1.66 -0.16
C ILE A 86 -10.77 2.11 1.29
N ALA A 87 -10.30 3.30 1.65
CA ALA A 87 -10.49 3.89 2.96
C ALA A 87 -11.91 4.44 3.23
N GLY A 88 -12.86 4.27 2.30
CA GLY A 88 -14.22 4.77 2.46
C GLY A 88 -14.38 6.25 2.13
N GLY A 89 -13.50 6.81 1.29
CA GLY A 89 -13.59 8.20 0.82
C GLY A 89 -12.99 9.25 1.76
N LEU A 90 -12.12 8.84 2.70
CA LEU A 90 -11.44 9.79 3.59
C LEU A 90 -10.54 10.74 2.81
N ASP A 91 -10.62 12.04 3.10
CA ASP A 91 -9.81 13.08 2.45
C ASP A 91 -8.31 12.97 2.76
N PHE A 92 -7.98 12.48 3.94
CA PHE A 92 -6.62 12.24 4.38
C PHE A 92 -6.46 10.83 4.94
N VAL A 93 -5.52 10.07 4.38
CA VAL A 93 -5.23 8.69 4.77
C VAL A 93 -3.74 8.56 5.05
N LYS A 94 -3.41 8.07 6.25
CA LYS A 94 -2.06 7.61 6.58
C LYS A 94 -2.12 6.23 7.20
N GLY A 95 -1.18 5.36 6.82
CA GLY A 95 -1.18 3.98 7.30
C GLY A 95 -0.24 3.12 6.48
N PHE A 96 -0.69 1.91 6.16
CA PHE A 96 -0.01 0.97 5.28
C PHE A 96 -0.96 0.36 4.25
N VAL A 97 -0.49 0.25 3.01
CA VAL A 97 -1.00 -0.70 2.02
C VAL A 97 -0.32 -2.03 2.30
N VAL A 98 -1.12 -3.05 2.61
CA VAL A 98 -0.63 -4.41 2.89
C VAL A 98 -1.02 -5.31 1.74
N ILE A 99 -0.02 -5.84 1.05
CA ILE A 99 -0.15 -6.72 -0.12
C ILE A 99 0.23 -8.13 0.29
N LYS A 100 -0.58 -9.12 -0.07
CA LYS A 100 -0.32 -10.53 0.19
C LYS A 100 -0.42 -11.36 -1.09
N CYS A 101 0.61 -12.14 -1.38
CA CYS A 101 0.66 -12.98 -2.57
C CYS A 101 1.39 -14.30 -2.27
N LYS A 102 1.10 -15.36 -3.03
CA LYS A 102 1.89 -16.60 -2.99
C LYS A 102 3.17 -16.50 -3.83
N THR A 103 3.12 -15.73 -4.91
CA THR A 103 4.27 -15.44 -5.78
C THR A 103 5.03 -14.23 -5.24
N GLU A 104 6.34 -14.17 -5.46
CA GLU A 104 7.11 -12.96 -5.14
C GLU A 104 6.76 -11.84 -6.13
N LEU A 105 6.69 -10.61 -5.64
CA LEU A 105 6.33 -9.42 -6.39
C LEU A 105 7.43 -8.38 -6.16
N ASP A 106 7.70 -7.57 -7.16
CA ASP A 106 8.49 -6.35 -6.96
C ASP A 106 7.55 -5.24 -6.51
N VAL A 107 7.81 -4.70 -5.32
CA VAL A 107 7.00 -3.62 -4.74
C VAL A 107 7.89 -2.42 -4.45
N VAL A 108 7.58 -1.29 -5.09
CA VAL A 108 8.30 -0.03 -4.92
C VAL A 108 7.30 1.08 -4.63
N ALA A 109 7.57 1.87 -3.61
CA ALA A 109 6.75 3.02 -3.26
C ALA A 109 7.48 4.32 -3.58
N VAL A 110 6.75 5.29 -4.10
CA VAL A 110 7.20 6.68 -4.27
C VAL A 110 6.31 7.59 -3.44
N TYR A 111 6.95 8.47 -2.69
CA TYR A 111 6.35 9.47 -1.84
C TYR A 111 6.71 10.84 -2.38
N THR A 112 5.71 11.70 -2.56
CA THR A 112 5.95 13.11 -2.86
C THR A 112 5.22 13.98 -1.85
N ALA A 113 5.84 15.11 -1.53
CA ALA A 113 5.21 16.16 -0.76
C ALA A 113 5.40 17.50 -1.47
N GLY A 114 4.38 18.35 -1.43
CA GLY A 114 4.36 19.65 -2.08
C GLY A 114 3.74 20.74 -1.22
N SER A 115 4.01 22.00 -1.61
CA SER A 115 3.41 23.17 -0.96
C SER A 115 1.90 23.22 -1.21
N LEU A 116 1.13 23.69 -0.23
CA LEU A 116 -0.30 24.00 -0.40
C LEU A 116 -0.53 25.16 -1.38
N GLU A 117 0.45 26.05 -1.56
CA GLU A 117 0.32 27.25 -2.40
C GLU A 117 0.51 26.95 -3.88
N THR A 118 1.58 26.21 -4.22
CA THR A 118 1.96 25.96 -5.62
C THR A 118 1.53 24.58 -6.11
N GLY A 119 1.33 23.62 -5.20
CA GLY A 119 1.10 22.22 -5.54
C GLY A 119 2.29 21.49 -6.16
N HIS A 120 3.43 22.17 -6.37
CA HIS A 120 4.62 21.56 -6.93
C HIS A 120 5.28 20.61 -5.93
N VAL A 121 5.88 19.54 -6.46
CA VAL A 121 6.69 18.61 -5.67
C VAL A 121 7.87 19.37 -5.07
N ALA A 122 7.93 19.42 -3.75
CA ALA A 122 9.03 20.00 -2.99
C ALA A 122 10.03 18.93 -2.55
N THR A 123 9.55 17.71 -2.29
CA THR A 123 10.39 16.58 -1.89
C THR A 123 9.87 15.29 -2.50
N MET A 124 10.78 14.38 -2.81
CA MET A 124 10.45 13.01 -3.20
C MET A 124 11.31 11.99 -2.46
N HIS A 125 10.74 10.82 -2.18
CA HIS A 125 11.47 9.66 -1.67
C HIS A 125 10.93 8.40 -2.33
N SER A 126 11.81 7.43 -2.58
CA SER A 126 11.42 6.12 -3.09
C SER A 126 12.04 5.02 -2.25
N GLU A 127 11.28 3.97 -1.99
CA GLU A 127 11.79 2.78 -1.30
C GLU A 127 11.33 1.49 -1.98
N ARG A 128 12.19 0.46 -1.94
CA ARG A 128 11.76 -0.91 -2.22
C ARG A 128 11.12 -1.46 -0.96
N VAL A 129 9.88 -1.92 -1.06
CA VAL A 129 9.16 -2.49 0.07
C VAL A 129 9.60 -3.95 0.24
N PRO A 130 10.20 -4.32 1.38
CA PRO A 130 10.76 -5.66 1.53
C PRO A 130 9.66 -6.72 1.66
N VAL A 131 9.95 -7.91 1.12
CA VAL A 131 9.10 -9.09 1.32
C VAL A 131 9.23 -9.62 2.75
N ARG A 132 8.10 -10.03 3.33
CA ARG A 132 8.05 -10.81 4.57
C ARG A 132 7.34 -12.13 4.30
N VAL A 133 8.01 -13.25 4.54
CA VAL A 133 7.41 -14.57 4.41
C VAL A 133 6.67 -14.91 5.69
N LEU A 134 5.35 -15.10 5.59
CA LEU A 134 4.49 -15.42 6.73
C LEU A 134 4.07 -16.89 6.69
N ALA A 135 4.28 -17.59 7.82
CA ALA A 135 3.84 -18.96 8.03
C ALA A 135 2.35 -19.03 8.44
N ALA A 136 1.48 -18.53 7.56
CA ALA A 136 0.03 -18.51 7.73
C ALA A 136 -0.66 -18.70 6.38
N PRO A 137 -1.89 -19.25 6.34
CA PRO A 137 -2.67 -19.33 5.11
C PRO A 137 -2.82 -17.96 4.43
N MET A 138 -2.88 -17.97 3.10
CA MET A 138 -3.26 -16.78 2.32
C MET A 138 -4.70 -16.41 2.70
N PRO A 139 -5.01 -15.14 3.03
CA PRO A 139 -6.38 -14.73 3.34
C PRO A 139 -7.31 -14.93 2.14
N ASP A 140 -8.60 -15.08 2.41
CA ASP A 140 -9.60 -15.11 1.36
C ASP A 140 -9.81 -13.71 0.78
N CYS A 141 -9.47 -13.57 -0.50
CA CYS A 141 -9.94 -12.60 -1.46
C CYS A 141 -10.12 -13.35 -2.80
#